data_AF-A0A7C6EB80-F1
#
_entry.id   AF-A0A7C6EB80-F1
#
_cell.length_a   1.000
_cell.length_b   1.000
_cell.length_c   1.000
_cell.angle_alpha   90.00
_cell.angle_beta   90.00
_cell.angle_gamma   90.00
#
_symmetry.space_group_name_H-M   'P 1'
#
loop_
_entity.id
_entity.type
_entity.pdbx_description
1 polymer ?
#
loop_
_entity_poly.entity_id
_entity_poly.type
_entity_poly.pdbx_seq_one_letter_code
_entity_poly.pdbx_strand_id
1 'polypeptide(L)'
;MDRVPKISSCWEVYVATPNNVYRYNPQSHTLSLHLAGNHRYSSSSAFEIGIASDRYEDCGFAIQAGLLSACAFWDSASSNAVSCPMQFATNYANNNWNPIHTIKMVNVYGYASRTGLNPTCVAISSDSTLPLPSTLGSDTFEVLLTNLQPDSVFSPNPLSLQTISQLLWAGYGVTPHLTSNNRRGTTIPSAVANYYLTGKIYLVNDSGVFRYHNRLPPGTNLTTADHRLELVTDEDRREALRSASSRVPSTAPVYIVICVTDTSSNYAMLEAGFAGFQYLVQAKALGLSGYLTLPLSPTERSAIIAALGIPTTNFPVIVFSVGELATSIKESNLISLKTNRIQAKSPQRIPIKIEYWLVKTATAQIIIYDLAGRPVYHFTPQLQKVGYHSVEWNGDNENGQSMPAGIYFCRLIIGKEIYSTRIILTR
;
A
#
# COMPACT_ATOMS: atom_id res chain seq x y z
N MET A 1 -2.33 9.49 19.01
CA MET A 1 -2.93 8.91 17.79
C MET A 1 -1.80 8.29 16.99
N ASP A 2 -1.58 7.00 17.20
CA ASP A 2 -0.60 6.23 16.43
C ASP A 2 -1.19 5.98 15.04
N ARG A 3 -0.65 6.67 14.03
CA ARG A 3 -1.22 6.78 12.67
C ARG A 3 -0.88 5.61 11.74
N VAL A 4 -0.25 4.57 12.27
CA VAL A 4 0.05 3.33 11.54
C VAL A 4 -0.60 2.20 12.33
N PRO A 5 -1.19 1.17 11.70
CA PRO A 5 -1.53 -0.06 12.40
C PRO A 5 -0.25 -0.61 13.02
N LYS A 6 -0.01 -0.27 14.29
CA LYS A 6 1.05 -0.79 15.13
C LYS A 6 0.33 -1.46 16.28
N ILE A 7 0.49 -2.77 16.37
CA ILE A 7 -0.14 -3.57 17.43
C ILE A 7 0.90 -3.98 18.46
N SER A 8 2.15 -4.13 18.02
CA SER A 8 3.30 -4.46 18.85
C SER A 8 3.60 -3.39 19.89
N SER A 9 4.06 -3.83 21.06
CA SER A 9 4.65 -2.94 22.06
C SER A 9 6.07 -2.53 21.63
N CYS A 10 6.80 -3.45 20.99
CA CYS A 10 8.12 -3.24 20.42
C CYS A 10 8.02 -2.81 18.95
N TRP A 11 8.62 -1.67 18.60
CA TRP A 11 8.72 -1.24 17.21
C TRP A 11 9.93 -0.36 16.97
N GLU A 12 10.87 -0.84 16.17
CA GLU A 12 12.09 -0.10 15.82
C GLU A 12 12.38 -0.24 14.34
N VAL A 13 12.89 0.84 13.75
CA VAL A 13 13.30 0.87 12.36
C VAL A 13 14.77 1.23 12.29
N TYR A 14 15.54 0.35 11.67
CA TYR A 14 16.96 0.54 11.41
C TYR A 14 17.16 0.83 9.92
N VAL A 15 18.07 1.74 9.60
CA VAL A 15 18.42 2.11 8.22
C VAL A 15 19.92 1.95 8.04
N ALA A 16 20.34 0.94 7.29
CA ALA A 16 21.74 0.72 6.95
C ALA A 16 22.06 1.37 5.59
N THR A 17 23.10 2.19 5.57
CA THR A 17 23.60 2.93 4.40
C THR A 17 25.05 2.53 4.10
N PRO A 18 25.68 2.99 3.01
CA PRO A 18 27.11 2.76 2.79
C PRO A 18 28.00 3.32 3.90
N ASN A 19 27.51 4.26 4.71
CA ASN A 19 28.33 4.96 5.69
C ASN A 19 28.10 4.45 7.10
N ASN A 20 26.85 4.21 7.50
CA ASN A 20 26.47 3.86 8.86
C ASN A 20 25.13 3.09 8.90
N VAL A 21 24.83 2.48 10.05
CA VAL A 21 23.49 2.08 10.46
C VAL A 21 22.90 3.15 11.37
N TYR A 22 21.67 3.54 11.09
CA TYR A 22 20.90 4.50 11.88
C TYR A 22 19.68 3.85 12.51
N ARG A 23 19.23 4.39 13.63
CA ARG A 23 17.92 4.08 14.23
C ARG A 23 16.98 5.26 14.00
N TYR A 24 15.77 4.98 13.51
CA TYR A 24 14.74 5.99 13.31
C TYR A 24 13.99 6.27 14.61
N ASN A 25 13.88 7.54 14.96
CA ASN A 25 13.06 8.03 16.06
C ASN A 25 11.70 8.51 15.50
N PRO A 26 10.59 7.81 15.80
CA PRO A 26 9.28 8.19 15.29
C PRO A 26 8.70 9.46 15.92
N GLN A 27 9.17 9.89 17.10
CA GLN A 27 8.69 11.10 17.77
C GLN A 27 9.29 12.36 17.17
N SER A 28 10.58 12.35 16.88
CA SER A 28 11.30 13.49 16.30
C SER A 28 11.40 13.43 14.77
N HIS A 29 11.03 12.30 14.15
CA HIS A 29 11.22 12.03 12.72
C HIS A 29 12.69 12.17 12.28
N THR A 30 13.63 11.72 13.10
CA THR A 30 15.08 11.83 12.85
C THR A 30 15.75 10.46 12.82
N LEU A 31 16.87 10.36 12.10
CA LEU A 31 17.79 9.23 12.15
C LEU A 31 18.93 9.54 13.13
N SER A 32 19.11 8.72 14.16
CA SER A 32 20.27 8.78 15.05
C SER A 32 21.28 7.71 14.66
N LEU A 33 22.57 8.06 14.67
CA LEU A 33 23.64 7.09 14.46
C LEU A 33 23.51 5.94 15.47
N HIS A 34 23.44 4.71 14.97
CA HIS A 34 23.36 3.50 15.80
C HIS A 34 24.67 2.72 15.76
N LEU A 35 25.24 2.53 14.56
CA LEU A 35 26.51 1.85 14.38
C LEU A 35 27.28 2.48 13.22
N ALA A 36 28.57 2.75 13.43
CA ALA A 36 29.43 3.35 12.41
C ALA A 36 29.91 2.32 11.38
N GLY A 37 30.00 2.71 10.11
CA GLY A 37 30.51 1.88 9.02
C GLY A 37 29.43 1.24 8.13
N ASN A 38 29.86 0.65 7.02
CA ASN A 38 28.98 -0.07 6.10
C ASN A 38 28.66 -1.47 6.65
N HIS A 39 27.47 -1.63 7.20
CA HIS A 39 26.97 -2.93 7.69
C HIS A 39 25.81 -3.45 6.84
N ARG A 40 25.70 -3.07 5.57
CA ARG A 40 24.65 -3.63 4.71
C ARG A 40 24.99 -5.07 4.35
N TYR A 41 23.97 -5.93 4.28
CA TYR A 41 24.13 -7.29 3.78
C TYR A 41 24.58 -7.31 2.32
N SER A 42 23.93 -6.51 1.48
CA SER A 42 24.25 -6.38 0.06
C SER A 42 25.05 -5.12 -0.20
N SER A 43 26.30 -5.27 -0.65
CA SER A 43 27.17 -4.14 -1.01
C SER A 43 26.65 -3.34 -2.20
N SER A 44 25.86 -3.97 -3.10
CA SER A 44 25.24 -3.34 -4.26
C SER A 44 23.89 -2.67 -3.98
N SER A 45 23.32 -2.85 -2.79
CA SER A 45 22.12 -2.10 -2.38
C SER A 45 22.41 -0.60 -2.27
N ALA A 46 21.37 0.23 -2.36
CA ALA A 46 21.44 1.66 -2.06
C ALA A 46 21.31 1.92 -0.55
N PHE A 47 20.43 1.18 0.12
CA PHE A 47 20.28 1.13 1.58
C PHE A 47 19.40 -0.08 1.95
N GLU A 48 19.36 -0.42 3.23
CA GLU A 48 18.55 -1.51 3.77
C GLU A 48 17.73 -1.00 4.96
N ILE A 49 16.47 -1.40 5.07
CA ILE A 49 15.60 -1.05 6.20
C ILE A 49 15.24 -2.32 6.96
N GLY A 50 15.66 -2.40 8.22
CA GLY A 50 15.30 -3.48 9.15
C GLY A 50 14.16 -3.06 10.06
N ILE A 51 13.13 -3.90 10.15
CA ILE A 51 11.98 -3.70 11.04
C ILE A 51 12.07 -4.68 12.21
N ALA A 52 12.31 -4.15 13.42
CA ALA A 52 12.26 -4.93 14.65
C ALA A 52 10.87 -4.80 15.29
N SER A 53 10.28 -5.96 15.60
CA SER A 53 8.94 -6.09 16.17
C SER A 53 8.85 -7.43 16.92
N ASP A 54 7.91 -7.53 17.87
CA ASP A 54 7.54 -8.80 18.50
C ASP A 54 6.60 -9.63 17.59
N ARG A 55 5.98 -9.02 16.56
CA ARG A 55 5.03 -9.66 15.63
C ARG A 55 5.47 -9.62 14.18
N TYR A 56 5.23 -10.71 13.45
CA TYR A 56 5.48 -10.78 12.01
C TYR A 56 4.40 -10.03 11.20
N GLU A 57 3.17 -9.98 11.69
CA GLU A 57 2.06 -9.25 11.07
C GLU A 57 2.36 -7.74 11.03
N ASP A 58 2.80 -7.17 12.16
CA ASP A 58 3.22 -5.76 12.24
C ASP A 58 4.41 -5.48 11.32
N CYS A 59 5.42 -6.36 11.33
CA CYS A 59 6.55 -6.24 10.41
C CYS A 59 6.08 -6.26 8.94
N GLY A 60 5.10 -7.10 8.63
CA GLY A 60 4.43 -7.15 7.34
C GLY A 60 3.85 -5.79 6.96
N PHE A 61 3.11 -5.13 7.85
CA PHE A 61 2.53 -3.81 7.58
C PHE A 61 3.58 -2.79 7.13
N ALA A 62 4.71 -2.68 7.84
CA ALA A 62 5.75 -1.73 7.48
C ALA A 62 6.47 -2.04 6.18
N ILE A 63 6.77 -3.31 5.96
CA ILE A 63 7.45 -3.74 4.74
C ILE A 63 6.53 -3.49 3.54
N GLN A 64 5.23 -3.77 3.65
CA GLN A 64 4.26 -3.44 2.59
C GLN A 64 4.17 -1.94 2.34
N ALA A 65 4.15 -1.11 3.39
CA ALA A 65 4.18 0.34 3.25
C ALA A 65 5.44 0.82 2.50
N GLY A 66 6.61 0.26 2.84
CA GLY A 66 7.88 0.57 2.19
C GLY A 66 7.92 0.13 0.73
N LEU A 67 7.38 -1.04 0.40
CA LEU A 67 7.26 -1.54 -0.96
C LEU A 67 6.38 -0.63 -1.83
N LEU A 68 5.19 -0.27 -1.33
CA LEU A 68 4.30 0.65 -2.03
C LEU A 68 4.90 2.05 -2.17
N SER A 69 5.63 2.53 -1.16
CA SER A 69 6.36 3.79 -1.25
C SER A 69 7.42 3.76 -2.36
N ALA A 70 8.20 2.69 -2.49
CA ALA A 70 9.17 2.55 -3.58
C ALA A 70 8.48 2.55 -4.95
N CYS A 71 7.38 1.81 -5.09
CA CYS A 71 6.59 1.78 -6.32
C CYS A 71 5.92 3.12 -6.66
N ALA A 72 5.58 3.95 -5.67
CA ALA A 72 4.97 5.26 -5.88
C ALA A 72 5.91 6.26 -6.59
N PHE A 73 7.22 6.04 -6.49
CA PHE A 73 8.24 6.82 -7.21
C PHE A 73 8.54 6.27 -8.61
N TRP A 74 7.88 5.19 -9.04
CA TRP A 74 8.12 4.64 -10.37
C TRP A 74 7.64 5.60 -11.44
N ASP A 75 8.48 5.76 -12.45
CA ASP A 75 8.17 6.48 -13.67
C ASP A 75 8.55 5.62 -14.88
N SER A 76 8.46 6.17 -16.09
CA SER A 76 8.89 5.49 -17.32
C SER A 76 10.42 5.48 -17.54
N ALA A 77 11.24 5.81 -16.52
CA ALA A 77 12.69 5.70 -16.64
C ALA A 77 13.14 4.24 -16.80
N SER A 78 14.32 4.08 -17.37
CA SER A 78 14.95 2.77 -17.60
C SER A 78 15.35 2.07 -16.30
N SER A 79 15.43 2.79 -15.18
CA SER A 79 15.84 2.28 -13.87
C SER A 79 14.96 2.89 -12.78
N ASN A 80 14.32 2.04 -11.99
CA ASN A 80 13.38 2.45 -10.94
C ASN A 80 13.85 1.97 -9.57
N ALA A 81 13.40 2.63 -8.51
CA ALA A 81 13.63 2.18 -7.15
C ALA A 81 12.97 0.80 -6.96
N VAL A 82 13.77 -0.22 -6.68
CA VAL A 82 13.28 -1.58 -6.41
C VAL A 82 13.61 -1.95 -4.98
N SER A 83 12.84 -2.88 -4.42
CA SER A 83 13.18 -3.45 -3.13
C SER A 83 12.78 -4.92 -3.02
N CYS A 84 13.43 -5.62 -2.11
CA CYS A 84 13.22 -7.04 -1.87
C CYS A 84 13.28 -7.33 -0.36
N PRO A 85 12.18 -7.78 0.27
CA PRO A 85 12.20 -8.33 1.62
C PRO A 85 13.03 -9.62 1.63
N MET A 86 14.10 -9.67 2.42
CA MET A 86 15.09 -10.72 2.32
C MET A 86 15.45 -11.34 3.68
N GLN A 87 15.26 -12.66 3.81
CA GLN A 87 15.63 -13.41 5.02
C GLN A 87 17.14 -13.37 5.26
N PHE A 88 17.97 -13.51 4.22
CA PHE A 88 19.42 -13.46 4.38
C PHE A 88 19.90 -12.12 4.95
N ALA A 89 19.37 -11.00 4.44
CA ALA A 89 19.64 -9.68 5.00
C ALA A 89 19.12 -9.54 6.44
N THR A 90 17.98 -10.16 6.76
CA THR A 90 17.42 -10.20 8.11
C THR A 90 18.33 -10.93 9.10
N ASN A 91 18.83 -12.11 8.73
CA ASN A 91 19.76 -12.88 9.55
C ASN A 91 21.08 -12.13 9.74
N TYR A 92 21.59 -11.53 8.66
CA TYR A 92 22.79 -10.70 8.71
C TYR A 92 22.61 -9.50 9.65
N ALA A 93 21.52 -8.75 9.53
CA ALA A 93 21.25 -7.58 10.36
C ALA A 93 21.16 -7.92 11.85
N ASN A 94 20.48 -9.01 12.22
CA ASN A 94 20.43 -9.45 13.62
C ASN A 94 21.82 -9.80 14.19
N ASN A 95 22.74 -10.29 13.37
CA ASN A 95 24.10 -10.64 13.79
C ASN A 95 25.09 -9.47 13.77
N ASN A 96 24.84 -8.44 12.96
CA ASN A 96 25.84 -7.39 12.67
C ASN A 96 25.40 -5.98 13.04
N TRP A 97 24.09 -5.71 13.21
CA TRP A 97 23.61 -4.35 13.50
C TRP A 97 23.47 -4.07 15.00
N ASN A 98 23.66 -5.07 15.86
CA ASN A 98 23.42 -4.96 17.30
C ASN A 98 22.03 -4.35 17.63
N PRO A 99 20.93 -4.88 17.08
CA PRO A 99 19.61 -4.31 17.34
C PRO A 99 19.16 -4.62 18.78
N ILE A 100 18.40 -3.71 19.38
CA ILE A 100 17.85 -3.90 20.74
C ILE A 100 16.80 -5.02 20.72
N HIS A 101 15.97 -5.05 19.68
CA HIS A 101 14.94 -6.07 19.48
C HIS A 101 15.18 -6.84 18.18
N THR A 102 14.72 -8.09 18.12
CA THR A 102 14.90 -8.92 16.92
C THR A 102 14.27 -8.28 15.69
N ILE A 103 15.09 -8.10 14.65
CA ILE A 103 14.65 -7.67 13.33
C ILE A 103 13.91 -8.83 12.67
N LYS A 104 12.63 -8.62 12.32
CA LYS A 104 11.75 -9.65 11.74
C LYS A 104 11.84 -9.72 10.23
N MET A 105 12.17 -8.61 9.56
CA MET A 105 12.46 -8.56 8.14
C MET A 105 13.33 -7.33 7.81
N VAL A 106 14.24 -7.51 6.86
CA VAL A 106 14.99 -6.43 6.20
C VAL A 106 14.50 -6.31 4.76
N ASN A 107 14.08 -5.09 4.38
CA ASN A 107 13.84 -4.75 2.99
C ASN A 107 15.11 -4.12 2.40
N VAL A 108 15.63 -4.71 1.33
CA VAL A 108 16.84 -4.26 0.64
C VAL A 108 16.44 -3.38 -0.53
N TYR A 109 16.87 -2.12 -0.56
CA TYR A 109 16.52 -1.16 -1.61
C TYR A 109 17.68 -0.95 -2.58
N GLY A 110 17.35 -0.74 -3.85
CA GLY A 110 18.31 -0.45 -4.91
C GLY A 110 17.62 0.12 -6.14
N TYR A 111 18.34 0.11 -7.26
CA TYR A 111 17.82 0.50 -8.56
C TYR A 111 17.98 -0.65 -9.54
N ALA A 112 16.92 -0.97 -10.29
CA ALA A 112 16.97 -2.00 -11.32
C ALA A 112 16.10 -1.65 -12.52
N SER A 113 16.48 -2.21 -13.67
CA SER A 113 15.71 -2.10 -14.90
C SER A 113 14.39 -2.87 -14.80
N ARG A 114 13.32 -2.28 -15.33
CA ARG A 114 12.00 -2.90 -15.35
C ARG A 114 11.91 -3.98 -16.45
N THR A 115 11.48 -5.17 -16.08
CA THR A 115 10.83 -6.10 -17.02
C THR A 115 9.34 -5.75 -17.09
N GLY A 116 8.79 -5.66 -18.31
CA GLY A 116 7.46 -5.11 -18.57
C GLY A 116 6.33 -5.86 -17.85
N LEU A 117 5.22 -5.17 -17.59
CA LEU A 117 3.98 -5.80 -17.13
C LEU A 117 3.42 -6.67 -18.26
N ASN A 118 2.94 -7.87 -17.93
CA ASN A 118 2.29 -8.78 -18.84
C ASN A 118 0.77 -8.70 -18.66
N PRO A 119 0.03 -8.06 -19.59
CA PRO A 119 -1.42 -7.90 -19.47
C PRO A 119 -2.17 -9.23 -19.55
N THR A 120 -1.58 -10.30 -20.07
CA THR A 120 -2.20 -11.64 -20.05
C THR A 120 -2.21 -12.28 -18.66
N CYS A 121 -1.44 -11.71 -17.72
CA CYS A 121 -1.35 -12.18 -16.35
C CYS A 121 -2.44 -11.64 -15.42
N VAL A 122 -3.24 -10.63 -15.83
CA VAL A 122 -4.23 -9.98 -14.96
C VAL A 122 -5.26 -10.95 -14.37
N ALA A 123 -5.89 -10.52 -13.28
CA ALA A 123 -7.04 -11.20 -12.70
C ALA A 123 -8.16 -11.33 -13.74
N ILE A 124 -8.76 -12.52 -13.82
CA ILE A 124 -9.90 -12.84 -14.69
C ILE A 124 -11.00 -13.39 -13.82
N SER A 125 -12.26 -13.07 -14.07
CA SER A 125 -13.37 -13.74 -13.39
C SER A 125 -13.85 -14.91 -14.25
N SER A 126 -13.66 -16.14 -13.77
CA SER A 126 -14.03 -17.35 -14.51
C SER A 126 -15.52 -17.69 -14.47
N ASP A 127 -16.26 -17.13 -13.51
CA ASP A 127 -17.69 -17.44 -13.29
C ASP A 127 -18.57 -16.20 -13.06
N SER A 128 -18.03 -15.00 -13.23
CA SER A 128 -18.71 -13.71 -13.04
C SER A 128 -19.25 -13.44 -11.63
N THR A 129 -18.83 -14.21 -10.62
CA THR A 129 -19.21 -13.97 -9.22
C THR A 129 -18.62 -12.67 -8.64
N LEU A 130 -17.54 -12.17 -9.25
CA LEU A 130 -16.95 -10.86 -8.95
C LEU A 130 -16.73 -10.09 -10.25
N PRO A 131 -17.07 -8.78 -10.31
CA PRO A 131 -16.65 -7.94 -11.41
C PRO A 131 -15.13 -7.78 -11.43
N LEU A 132 -14.58 -7.37 -12.58
CA LEU A 132 -13.14 -7.13 -12.68
C LEU A 132 -12.73 -5.93 -11.79
N PRO A 133 -11.55 -6.02 -11.15
CA PRO A 133 -11.01 -4.94 -10.33
C PRO A 133 -10.49 -3.80 -11.20
N SER A 134 -10.52 -2.57 -10.67
CA SER A 134 -9.85 -1.43 -11.28
C SER A 134 -8.36 -1.44 -10.96
N THR A 135 -7.55 -1.14 -11.97
CA THR A 135 -6.10 -0.95 -11.86
C THR A 135 -5.68 0.52 -12.03
N LEU A 136 -6.65 1.43 -12.12
CA LEU A 136 -6.46 2.87 -12.22
C LEU A 136 -7.12 3.57 -11.04
N GLY A 137 -6.40 4.51 -10.44
CA GLY A 137 -6.87 5.35 -9.34
C GLY A 137 -6.21 6.72 -9.39
N SER A 138 -6.87 7.74 -8.83
CA SER A 138 -6.41 9.13 -8.81
C SER A 138 -5.63 9.50 -7.55
N ASP A 139 -5.80 8.76 -6.45
CA ASP A 139 -5.13 9.03 -5.18
C ASP A 139 -3.66 8.64 -5.23
N THR A 140 -2.81 9.46 -4.60
CA THR A 140 -1.41 9.08 -4.39
C THR A 140 -1.25 8.33 -3.08
N PHE A 141 -0.21 7.50 -3.01
CA PHE A 141 0.10 6.73 -1.81
C PHE A 141 0.29 7.62 -0.56
N GLU A 142 0.94 8.78 -0.70
CA GLU A 142 1.18 9.73 0.39
C GLU A 142 -0.12 10.34 0.93
N VAL A 143 -1.08 10.64 0.05
CA VAL A 143 -2.41 11.14 0.43
C VAL A 143 -3.17 10.08 1.21
N LEU A 144 -3.10 8.81 0.78
CA LEU A 144 -3.72 7.70 1.49
C LEU A 144 -3.10 7.51 2.87
N LEU A 145 -1.76 7.50 2.98
CA LEU A 145 -1.07 7.35 4.26
C LEU A 145 -1.36 8.49 5.24
N THR A 146 -1.38 9.74 4.76
CA THR A 146 -1.62 10.91 5.62
C THR A 146 -3.01 10.87 6.25
N ASN A 147 -3.97 10.28 5.55
CA ASN A 147 -5.36 10.20 5.96
C ASN A 147 -5.76 8.81 6.47
N LEU A 148 -4.81 7.89 6.62
CA LEU A 148 -5.06 6.53 7.07
C LEU A 148 -5.37 6.56 8.57
N GLN A 149 -6.63 6.33 8.90
CA GLN A 149 -7.09 6.24 10.28
C GLN A 149 -8.05 5.06 10.38
N PRO A 150 -7.70 3.99 11.12
CA PRO A 150 -8.63 2.93 11.42
C PRO A 150 -9.81 3.47 12.24
N ASP A 151 -11.03 3.04 11.91
CA ASP A 151 -12.25 3.35 12.65
C ASP A 151 -13.00 2.04 12.88
N SER A 152 -13.51 1.83 14.10
CA SER A 152 -14.22 0.61 14.49
C SER A 152 -15.75 0.77 14.52
N VAL A 153 -16.25 1.89 14.01
CA VAL A 153 -17.69 2.18 13.97
C VAL A 153 -18.10 2.51 12.54
N PHE A 154 -19.04 1.74 12.01
CA PHE A 154 -19.42 1.76 10.60
C PHE A 154 -20.92 2.04 10.42
N SER A 155 -21.26 2.63 9.28
CA SER A 155 -22.64 2.71 8.81
C SER A 155 -23.16 1.30 8.49
N PRO A 156 -24.46 1.02 8.71
CA PRO A 156 -25.04 -0.27 8.39
C PRO A 156 -25.21 -0.52 6.88
N ASN A 157 -24.91 0.47 6.02
CA ASN A 157 -25.07 0.35 4.57
C ASN A 157 -24.25 -0.82 4.01
N PRO A 158 -24.85 -1.71 3.20
CA PRO A 158 -24.11 -2.77 2.54
C PRO A 158 -23.13 -2.20 1.52
N LEU A 159 -22.00 -2.87 1.32
CA LEU A 159 -21.03 -2.50 0.30
C LEU A 159 -21.43 -3.11 -1.05
N SER A 160 -21.19 -2.36 -2.14
CA SER A 160 -21.46 -2.87 -3.49
C SER A 160 -20.54 -4.04 -3.86
N LEU A 161 -21.00 -4.89 -4.78
CA LEU A 161 -20.20 -6.01 -5.27
C LEU A 161 -18.88 -5.55 -5.93
N GLN A 162 -18.88 -4.39 -6.59
CA GLN A 162 -17.68 -3.79 -7.15
C GLN A 162 -16.65 -3.41 -6.07
N THR A 163 -17.14 -2.87 -4.95
CA THR A 163 -16.30 -2.52 -3.79
C THR A 163 -15.69 -3.77 -3.16
N ILE A 164 -16.50 -4.82 -2.97
CA ILE A 164 -16.07 -6.11 -2.44
C ILE A 164 -15.01 -6.74 -3.36
N SER A 165 -15.25 -6.76 -4.67
CA SER A 165 -14.29 -7.20 -5.69
C SER A 165 -12.96 -6.46 -5.56
N GLN A 166 -13.00 -5.12 -5.50
CA GLN A 166 -11.80 -4.31 -5.39
C GLN A 166 -11.01 -4.60 -4.11
N LEU A 167 -11.70 -4.76 -2.97
CA LEU A 167 -11.05 -5.09 -1.70
C LEU A 167 -10.35 -6.45 -1.77
N LEU A 168 -11.06 -7.50 -2.21
CA LEU A 168 -10.50 -8.86 -2.34
C LEU A 168 -9.31 -8.91 -3.31
N TRP A 169 -9.40 -8.20 -4.44
CA TRP A 169 -8.28 -8.08 -5.36
C TRP A 169 -7.12 -7.31 -4.74
N ALA A 170 -7.36 -6.19 -4.05
CA ALA A 170 -6.28 -5.41 -3.46
C ALA A 170 -5.51 -6.19 -2.40
N GLY A 171 -6.20 -6.99 -1.59
CA GLY A 171 -5.59 -7.82 -0.56
C GLY A 171 -4.77 -8.99 -1.09
N TYR A 172 -5.21 -9.64 -2.18
CA TYR A 172 -4.55 -10.86 -2.66
C TYR A 172 -4.83 -11.27 -4.11
N GLY A 173 -5.23 -10.35 -4.97
CA GLY A 173 -5.52 -10.59 -6.37
C GLY A 173 -4.26 -10.73 -7.24
N VAL A 174 -4.42 -11.34 -8.41
CA VAL A 174 -3.34 -11.48 -9.39
C VAL A 174 -3.11 -10.17 -10.12
N THR A 175 -1.83 -9.84 -10.33
CA THR A 175 -1.38 -8.62 -11.02
C THR A 175 -0.61 -8.95 -12.31
N PRO A 176 -0.45 -8.00 -13.24
CA PRO A 176 0.10 -8.28 -14.57
C PRO A 176 1.63 -8.44 -14.57
N HIS A 177 2.16 -9.39 -13.80
CA HIS A 177 3.58 -9.74 -13.84
C HIS A 177 3.82 -11.21 -13.50
N LEU A 178 4.96 -11.72 -13.95
CA LEU A 178 5.46 -13.04 -13.60
C LEU A 178 6.59 -12.92 -12.61
N THR A 179 6.65 -13.90 -11.72
CA THR A 179 7.77 -14.10 -10.81
C THR A 179 8.89 -14.88 -11.51
N SER A 180 10.10 -14.88 -10.94
CA SER A 180 11.27 -15.56 -11.53
C SER A 180 11.10 -17.07 -11.70
N ASN A 181 10.14 -17.68 -11.00
CA ASN A 181 9.78 -19.10 -11.11
C ASN A 181 8.50 -19.33 -11.95
N ASN A 182 8.16 -18.40 -12.85
CA ASN A 182 7.04 -18.46 -13.80
C ASN A 182 5.64 -18.56 -13.14
N ARG A 183 5.50 -18.19 -11.87
CA ARG A 183 4.19 -18.06 -11.20
C ARG A 183 3.61 -16.67 -11.42
N ARG A 184 2.28 -16.54 -11.46
CA ARG A 184 1.62 -15.23 -11.56
C ARG A 184 1.72 -14.45 -10.26
N GLY A 185 2.18 -13.20 -10.35
CA GLY A 185 2.36 -12.30 -9.20
C GLY A 185 1.05 -11.83 -8.59
N THR A 186 1.11 -11.37 -7.35
CA THR A 186 -0.05 -10.85 -6.59
C THR A 186 0.11 -9.37 -6.27
N THR A 187 -0.92 -8.74 -5.69
CA THR A 187 -0.88 -7.34 -5.22
C THR A 187 0.05 -7.12 -4.02
N ILE A 188 0.32 -8.19 -3.26
CA ILE A 188 1.29 -8.22 -2.15
C ILE A 188 2.43 -9.20 -2.48
N PRO A 189 3.63 -9.04 -1.89
CA PRO A 189 4.71 -10.00 -2.06
C PRO A 189 4.43 -11.30 -1.31
N SER A 190 5.12 -12.37 -1.70
CA SER A 190 5.11 -13.66 -1.01
C SER A 190 6.51 -14.26 -1.04
N ALA A 191 6.94 -14.88 0.07
CA ALA A 191 8.27 -15.47 0.14
C ALA A 191 8.42 -16.54 -0.95
N VAL A 192 9.41 -16.35 -1.82
CA VAL A 192 9.69 -17.19 -3.01
C VAL A 192 8.46 -17.51 -3.87
N ALA A 193 7.47 -16.61 -3.86
CA ALA A 193 6.19 -16.80 -4.56
C ALA A 193 5.42 -18.06 -4.13
N ASN A 194 5.46 -18.44 -2.85
CA ASN A 194 4.72 -19.60 -2.31
C ASN A 194 3.21 -19.35 -2.12
N TYR A 195 2.81 -18.09 -2.00
CA TYR A 195 1.44 -17.63 -1.89
C TYR A 195 0.65 -18.33 -0.77
N TYR A 196 1.09 -18.12 0.48
CA TYR A 196 0.57 -18.81 1.67
C TYR A 196 -0.92 -18.52 1.95
N LEU A 197 -1.51 -17.46 1.38
CA LEU A 197 -2.91 -17.10 1.57
C LEU A 197 -3.83 -17.59 0.44
N THR A 198 -3.31 -18.32 -0.55
CA THR A 198 -4.11 -18.84 -1.68
C THR A 198 -5.20 -19.79 -1.17
N GLY A 199 -6.47 -19.44 -1.41
CA GLY A 199 -7.63 -20.17 -0.90
C GLY A 199 -7.86 -20.02 0.61
N LYS A 200 -7.24 -19.02 1.27
CA LYS A 200 -7.31 -18.78 2.72
C LYS A 200 -7.94 -17.44 3.10
N ILE A 201 -8.62 -16.79 2.16
CA ILE A 201 -9.29 -15.51 2.40
C ILE A 201 -10.79 -15.73 2.28
N TYR A 202 -11.53 -15.26 3.28
CA TYR A 202 -12.97 -15.42 3.38
C TYR A 202 -13.67 -14.08 3.49
N LEU A 203 -14.72 -13.90 2.70
CA LEU A 203 -15.67 -12.79 2.81
C LEU A 203 -16.84 -13.23 3.69
N VAL A 204 -17.28 -12.35 4.60
CA VAL A 204 -18.50 -12.52 5.41
C VAL A 204 -19.33 -11.26 5.27
N ASN A 205 -20.55 -11.38 4.75
CA ASN A 205 -21.51 -10.29 4.62
C ASN A 205 -22.94 -10.79 4.96
N ASP A 206 -23.96 -9.97 4.68
CA ASP A 206 -25.37 -10.31 4.88
C ASP A 206 -25.88 -11.47 4.02
N SER A 207 -25.14 -11.81 2.96
CA SER A 207 -25.52 -12.82 1.97
C SER A 207 -24.82 -14.16 2.19
N GLY A 208 -23.93 -14.25 3.18
CA GLY A 208 -23.25 -15.50 3.53
C GLY A 208 -21.76 -15.38 3.83
N VAL A 209 -21.11 -16.54 3.85
CA VAL A 209 -19.66 -16.71 3.91
C VAL A 209 -19.16 -17.24 2.58
N PHE A 210 -18.11 -16.63 2.04
CA PHE A 210 -17.55 -17.00 0.75
C PHE A 210 -16.04 -17.14 0.83
N ARG A 211 -15.47 -18.13 0.14
CA ARG A 211 -14.02 -18.26 -0.05
C ARG A 211 -13.61 -17.53 -1.32
N TYR A 212 -12.59 -16.67 -1.23
CA TYR A 212 -12.02 -15.99 -2.38
C TYR A 212 -10.98 -16.87 -3.08
N HIS A 213 -11.12 -17.02 -4.39
CA HIS A 213 -10.16 -17.71 -5.26
C HIS A 213 -9.52 -16.73 -6.24
N ASN A 214 -8.20 -16.82 -6.32
CA ASN A 214 -7.37 -16.04 -7.23
C ASN A 214 -6.60 -16.90 -8.24
N ARG A 215 -6.91 -18.21 -8.35
CA ARG A 215 -6.28 -19.19 -9.26
C ARG A 215 -7.30 -20.20 -9.81
N LEU A 216 -7.02 -20.72 -11.01
CA LEU A 216 -7.79 -21.72 -11.76
C LEU A 216 -7.10 -23.10 -11.86
N PRO A 217 -7.86 -24.23 -11.93
CA PRO A 217 -9.26 -24.31 -11.47
C PRO A 217 -9.32 -23.86 -10.00
N PRO A 218 -10.50 -23.50 -9.46
CA PRO A 218 -10.62 -22.84 -8.16
C PRO A 218 -9.76 -23.56 -7.12
N GLY A 219 -8.64 -22.94 -6.73
CA GLY A 219 -7.58 -23.72 -6.09
C GLY A 219 -6.19 -23.09 -6.12
N THR A 220 -5.16 -23.91 -6.32
CA THR A 220 -3.77 -23.62 -5.94
C THR A 220 -2.77 -23.63 -7.10
N ASN A 221 -3.22 -23.69 -8.36
CA ASN A 221 -2.30 -23.66 -9.50
C ASN A 221 -1.69 -22.27 -9.67
N LEU A 222 -0.44 -22.10 -9.27
CA LEU A 222 0.20 -20.79 -9.15
C LEU A 222 0.55 -20.12 -10.49
N THR A 223 0.37 -20.80 -11.63
CA THR A 223 0.62 -20.27 -12.98
C THR A 223 -0.64 -19.68 -13.64
N THR A 224 -1.81 -19.83 -13.01
CA THR A 224 -3.09 -19.32 -13.52
C THR A 224 -3.54 -18.07 -12.78
N ALA A 225 -4.60 -17.42 -13.26
CA ALA A 225 -5.27 -16.33 -12.57
C ALA A 225 -6.76 -16.63 -12.47
N ASP A 226 -7.37 -16.13 -11.41
CA ASP A 226 -8.81 -16.10 -11.22
C ASP A 226 -9.20 -14.91 -10.34
N HIS A 227 -10.50 -14.70 -10.18
CA HIS A 227 -11.10 -13.65 -9.37
C HIS A 227 -12.58 -13.97 -9.15
N ARG A 228 -12.85 -14.82 -8.17
CA ARG A 228 -14.19 -15.35 -7.89
C ARG A 228 -14.44 -15.69 -6.44
N LEU A 229 -15.71 -15.88 -6.11
CA LEU A 229 -16.19 -16.35 -4.81
C LEU A 229 -16.77 -17.76 -4.92
N GLU A 230 -16.38 -18.63 -3.99
CA GLU A 230 -17.02 -19.92 -3.72
C GLU A 230 -17.90 -19.76 -2.47
N LEU A 231 -19.19 -20.07 -2.58
CA LEU A 231 -20.10 -20.08 -1.43
C LEU A 231 -19.67 -21.15 -0.42
N VAL A 232 -19.50 -20.76 0.85
CA VAL A 232 -19.30 -21.68 1.98
C VAL A 232 -20.64 -21.96 2.67
N THR A 233 -21.40 -20.91 2.96
CA THR A 233 -22.78 -20.96 3.48
C THR A 233 -23.49 -19.68 3.09
N ASP A 234 -24.79 -19.75 2.80
CA ASP A 234 -25.68 -18.64 2.50
C ASP A 234 -26.34 -18.04 3.76
N GLU A 235 -26.05 -18.59 4.94
CA GLU A 235 -26.49 -18.03 6.22
C GLU A 235 -25.68 -16.77 6.59
N ASP A 236 -26.35 -15.73 7.07
CA ASP A 236 -25.68 -14.55 7.65
C ASP A 236 -24.94 -14.93 8.95
N ARG A 237 -23.63 -15.16 8.85
CA ARG A 237 -22.77 -15.50 9.98
C ARG A 237 -22.13 -14.30 10.66
N ARG A 238 -22.53 -13.06 10.36
CA ARG A 238 -21.92 -11.85 10.97
C ARG A 238 -22.13 -11.81 12.48
N GLU A 239 -23.31 -12.17 12.97
CA GLU A 239 -23.58 -12.22 14.42
C GLU A 239 -22.76 -13.32 15.12
N ALA A 240 -22.66 -14.50 14.49
CA ALA A 240 -21.83 -15.59 14.99
C ALA A 240 -20.34 -15.18 15.05
N LEU A 241 -19.84 -14.49 14.02
CA LEU A 241 -18.47 -13.96 14.00
C LEU A 241 -18.21 -12.95 15.13
N ARG A 242 -19.13 -12.01 15.35
CA ARG A 242 -19.04 -11.02 16.44
C ARG A 242 -19.09 -11.68 17.82
N SER A 243 -19.84 -12.77 17.95
CA SER A 243 -19.91 -13.57 19.18
C SER A 243 -18.63 -14.37 19.42
N ALA A 244 -17.93 -14.80 18.35
CA ALA A 244 -16.67 -15.51 18.44
C ALA A 244 -15.49 -14.65 18.91
N SER A 245 -15.53 -13.33 18.67
CA SER A 245 -14.58 -12.37 19.23
C SER A 245 -15.24 -11.01 19.41
N SER A 246 -15.43 -10.60 20.67
CA SER A 246 -16.01 -9.30 21.04
C SER A 246 -15.20 -8.09 20.58
N ARG A 247 -13.95 -8.30 20.12
CA ARG A 247 -13.09 -7.26 19.56
C ARG A 247 -13.40 -6.96 18.09
N VAL A 248 -14.12 -7.84 17.41
CA VAL A 248 -14.58 -7.61 16.04
C VAL A 248 -15.67 -6.56 16.06
N PRO A 249 -15.49 -5.41 15.38
CA PRO A 249 -16.49 -4.34 15.32
C PRO A 249 -17.89 -4.82 14.93
N SER A 250 -18.87 -4.64 15.81
CA SER A 250 -20.23 -5.12 15.63
C SER A 250 -21.06 -4.32 14.62
N THR A 251 -20.58 -3.16 14.19
CA THR A 251 -21.31 -2.30 13.23
C THR A 251 -20.87 -2.50 11.79
N ALA A 252 -19.76 -3.22 11.54
CA ALA A 252 -19.26 -3.40 10.18
C ALA A 252 -20.23 -4.22 9.31
N PRO A 253 -20.58 -3.76 8.09
CA PRO A 253 -21.45 -4.50 7.18
C PRO A 253 -20.74 -5.71 6.54
N VAL A 254 -19.40 -5.65 6.39
CA VAL A 254 -18.58 -6.65 5.73
C VAL A 254 -17.33 -6.98 6.56
N TYR A 255 -16.96 -8.26 6.57
CA TYR A 255 -15.70 -8.74 7.14
C TYR A 255 -14.91 -9.54 6.10
N ILE A 256 -13.58 -9.39 6.12
CA ILE A 256 -12.65 -10.24 5.39
C ILE A 256 -11.75 -10.94 6.41
N VAL A 257 -11.81 -12.27 6.45
CA VAL A 257 -11.03 -13.10 7.35
C VAL A 257 -9.83 -13.67 6.60
N ILE A 258 -8.63 -13.36 7.08
CA ILE A 258 -7.37 -13.84 6.53
C ILE A 258 -6.93 -15.03 7.39
N CYS A 259 -6.78 -16.19 6.77
CA CYS A 259 -6.30 -17.40 7.41
C CYS A 259 -4.90 -17.80 6.93
N VAL A 260 -4.24 -18.64 7.71
CA VAL A 260 -3.01 -19.36 7.34
C VAL A 260 -3.14 -20.84 7.68
N THR A 261 -2.33 -21.69 7.04
CA THR A 261 -2.29 -23.13 7.36
C THR A 261 -1.44 -23.42 8.60
N ASP A 262 -0.47 -22.57 8.92
CA ASP A 262 0.43 -22.75 10.04
C ASP A 262 0.79 -21.40 10.67
N THR A 263 0.39 -21.21 11.92
CA THR A 263 0.59 -19.95 12.64
C THR A 263 1.99 -19.81 13.26
N SER A 264 2.82 -20.86 13.17
CA SER A 264 4.25 -20.82 13.48
C SER A 264 5.11 -20.41 12.28
N SER A 265 4.54 -20.40 11.08
CA SER A 265 5.24 -19.99 9.86
C SER A 265 5.40 -18.47 9.80
N ASN A 266 6.63 -18.01 10.05
CA ASN A 266 7.02 -16.60 9.95
C ASN A 266 6.60 -15.97 8.61
N TYR A 267 6.74 -16.71 7.51
CA TYR A 267 6.39 -16.23 6.17
C TYR A 267 4.89 -16.05 5.98
N ALA A 268 4.08 -17.00 6.45
CA ALA A 268 2.64 -16.89 6.36
C ALA A 268 2.11 -15.72 7.21
N MET A 269 2.69 -15.51 8.40
CA MET A 269 2.33 -14.40 9.28
C MET A 269 2.76 -13.03 8.72
N LEU A 270 3.94 -12.92 8.10
CA LEU A 270 4.38 -11.74 7.35
C LEU A 270 3.43 -11.42 6.20
N GLU A 271 3.04 -12.44 5.43
CA GLU A 271 2.16 -12.29 4.28
C GLU A 271 0.75 -11.86 4.67
N ALA A 272 0.21 -12.39 5.77
CA ALA A 272 -1.03 -11.90 6.37
C ALA A 272 -0.91 -10.41 6.76
N GLY A 273 0.23 -9.99 7.29
CA GLY A 273 0.56 -8.59 7.50
C GLY A 273 0.47 -7.77 6.21
N PHE A 274 1.16 -8.18 5.15
CA PHE A 274 1.09 -7.48 3.85
C PHE A 274 -0.36 -7.27 3.37
N ALA A 275 -1.18 -8.32 3.47
CA ALA A 275 -2.59 -8.28 3.09
C ALA A 275 -3.40 -7.32 3.98
N GLY A 276 -3.22 -7.36 5.30
CA GLY A 276 -3.91 -6.47 6.24
C GLY A 276 -3.64 -4.99 5.98
N PHE A 277 -2.38 -4.62 5.70
CA PHE A 277 -2.05 -3.24 5.32
C PHE A 277 -2.66 -2.85 3.96
N GLN A 278 -2.62 -3.75 2.98
CA GLN A 278 -3.25 -3.51 1.68
C GLN A 278 -4.75 -3.25 1.80
N TYR A 279 -5.46 -4.01 2.63
CA TYR A 279 -6.89 -3.79 2.88
C TYR A 279 -7.18 -2.42 3.48
N LEU A 280 -6.38 -1.98 4.46
CA LEU A 280 -6.54 -0.65 5.07
C LEU A 280 -6.35 0.48 4.04
N VAL A 281 -5.29 0.40 3.23
CA VAL A 281 -4.99 1.42 2.21
C VAL A 281 -6.05 1.41 1.10
N GLN A 282 -6.48 0.23 0.64
CA GLN A 282 -7.51 0.13 -0.39
C GLN A 282 -8.87 0.63 0.10
N ALA A 283 -9.27 0.29 1.33
CA ALA A 283 -10.51 0.81 1.90
C ALA A 283 -10.47 2.35 1.97
N LYS A 284 -9.33 2.91 2.38
CA LYS A 284 -9.18 4.37 2.41
C LYS A 284 -9.31 5.00 1.01
N ALA A 285 -8.72 4.39 -0.01
CA ALA A 285 -8.82 4.85 -1.40
C ALA A 285 -10.26 4.75 -1.96
N LEU A 286 -11.08 3.86 -1.39
CA LEU A 286 -12.50 3.73 -1.74
C LEU A 286 -13.41 4.67 -0.94
N GLY A 287 -12.84 5.54 -0.09
CA GLY A 287 -13.61 6.41 0.81
C GLY A 287 -14.24 5.67 2.00
N LEU A 288 -13.80 4.44 2.27
CA LEU A 288 -14.29 3.62 3.37
C LEU A 288 -13.39 3.72 4.60
N SER A 289 -13.92 3.26 5.73
CA SER A 289 -13.14 2.97 6.92
C SER A 289 -12.84 1.49 7.02
N GLY A 290 -11.72 1.18 7.64
CA GLY A 290 -11.29 -0.20 7.88
C GLY A 290 -10.73 -0.36 9.29
N TYR A 291 -10.89 -1.55 9.86
CA TYR A 291 -10.35 -1.92 11.16
C TYR A 291 -9.81 -3.34 11.13
N LEU A 292 -8.60 -3.56 11.67
CA LEU A 292 -8.02 -4.89 11.76
C LEU A 292 -8.13 -5.41 13.20
N THR A 293 -8.77 -6.57 13.37
CA THR A 293 -8.80 -7.30 14.65
C THR A 293 -7.72 -8.37 14.63
N LEU A 294 -6.67 -8.14 15.41
CA LEU A 294 -5.52 -9.03 15.59
C LEU A 294 -4.68 -8.53 16.81
N PRO A 295 -3.81 -9.36 17.39
CA PRO A 295 -3.68 -10.79 17.12
C PRO A 295 -4.87 -11.58 17.65
N LEU A 296 -5.20 -12.68 16.99
CA LEU A 296 -6.24 -13.61 17.44
C LEU A 296 -5.63 -14.70 18.32
N SER A 297 -6.19 -14.87 19.52
CA SER A 297 -5.83 -15.96 20.44
C SER A 297 -6.26 -17.32 19.89
N PRO A 298 -5.64 -18.44 20.33
CA PRO A 298 -6.07 -19.78 19.91
C PRO A 298 -7.57 -20.03 20.12
N THR A 299 -8.15 -19.52 21.22
CA THR A 299 -9.58 -19.63 21.50
C THR A 299 -10.44 -18.85 20.49
N GLU A 300 -10.07 -17.60 20.17
CA GLU A 300 -10.77 -16.81 19.15
C GLU A 300 -10.68 -17.48 17.77
N ARG A 301 -9.52 -18.05 17.41
CA ARG A 301 -9.34 -18.77 16.14
C ARG A 301 -10.33 -19.93 16.02
N SER A 302 -10.38 -20.79 17.04
CA SER A 302 -11.31 -21.93 17.07
C SER A 302 -12.77 -21.49 17.02
N ALA A 303 -13.11 -20.43 17.75
CA ALA A 303 -14.47 -19.87 17.76
C ALA A 303 -14.86 -19.29 16.39
N ILE A 304 -13.96 -18.57 15.72
CA ILE A 304 -14.19 -18.00 14.38
C ILE A 304 -14.35 -19.12 13.34
N ILE A 305 -13.52 -20.16 13.41
CA ILE A 305 -13.65 -21.35 12.53
C ILE A 305 -15.05 -21.95 12.66
N ALA A 306 -15.51 -22.20 13.90
CA ALA A 306 -16.83 -22.75 14.17
C ALA A 306 -17.96 -21.82 13.72
N ALA A 307 -17.84 -20.51 13.98
CA ALA A 307 -18.85 -19.52 13.62
C ALA A 307 -19.06 -19.38 12.10
N LEU A 308 -18.00 -19.54 11.31
CA LEU A 308 -18.04 -19.33 9.86
C LEU A 308 -18.19 -20.62 9.04
N GLY A 309 -18.09 -21.80 9.67
CA GLY A 309 -18.10 -23.08 8.97
C GLY A 309 -16.91 -23.26 8.01
N ILE A 310 -15.78 -22.63 8.29
CA ILE A 310 -14.57 -22.74 7.44
C ILE A 310 -13.72 -23.96 7.85
N PRO A 311 -12.85 -24.48 6.97
CA PRO A 311 -12.00 -25.64 7.28
C PRO A 311 -11.14 -25.42 8.53
N THR A 312 -11.03 -26.43 9.38
CA THR A 312 -10.24 -26.40 10.63
C THR A 312 -8.73 -26.24 10.40
N THR A 313 -8.27 -26.46 9.17
CA THR A 313 -6.88 -26.24 8.73
C THR A 313 -6.61 -24.79 8.31
N ASN A 314 -7.62 -23.92 8.30
CA ASN A 314 -7.49 -22.52 7.93
C ASN A 314 -7.58 -21.64 9.18
N PHE A 315 -6.46 -21.45 9.86
CA PHE A 315 -6.39 -20.70 11.11
C PHE A 315 -6.53 -19.20 10.86
N PRO A 316 -7.59 -18.54 11.37
CA PRO A 316 -7.75 -17.10 11.25
C PRO A 316 -6.59 -16.38 11.96
N VAL A 317 -6.02 -15.37 11.33
CA VAL A 317 -4.95 -14.54 11.93
C VAL A 317 -5.31 -13.07 11.96
N ILE A 318 -6.17 -12.62 11.05
CA ILE A 318 -6.66 -11.24 10.96
C ILE A 318 -8.14 -11.25 10.56
N VAL A 319 -8.97 -10.47 11.24
CA VAL A 319 -10.31 -10.09 10.76
C VAL A 319 -10.29 -8.62 10.37
N PHE A 320 -10.42 -8.33 9.08
CA PHE A 320 -10.59 -6.98 8.56
C PHE A 320 -12.07 -6.64 8.51
N SER A 321 -12.48 -5.60 9.24
CA SER A 321 -13.85 -5.07 9.26
C SER A 321 -13.89 -3.80 8.42
N VAL A 322 -14.88 -3.67 7.53
CA VAL A 322 -14.92 -2.58 6.55
C VAL A 322 -16.35 -2.11 6.29
N GLY A 323 -16.51 -0.81 6.12
CA GLY A 323 -17.78 -0.16 5.86
C GLY A 323 -17.62 1.35 5.68
N GLU A 324 -18.72 2.02 5.34
CA GLU A 324 -18.77 3.49 5.38
C GLU A 324 -18.69 3.98 6.83
N LEU A 325 -18.31 5.24 7.04
CA LEU A 325 -18.27 5.87 8.37
C LEU A 325 -19.68 6.03 8.95
N ALA A 326 -19.86 5.69 10.23
CA ALA A 326 -21.17 5.72 10.91
C ALA A 326 -21.78 7.12 11.13
N THR A 327 -21.03 8.21 10.92
CA THR A 327 -21.51 9.57 11.17
C THR A 327 -21.21 10.49 9.99
N SER A 328 -22.28 11.09 9.47
CA SER A 328 -22.32 12.25 8.58
C SER A 328 -21.47 13.40 9.14
N ILE A 329 -20.55 13.90 8.32
CA ILE A 329 -19.68 15.07 8.61
C ILE A 329 -18.80 14.89 9.86
N LYS A 330 -17.68 14.18 9.73
CA LYS A 330 -16.47 14.57 10.48
C LYS A 330 -15.86 15.75 9.71
N GLU A 331 -15.71 16.92 10.33
CA GLU A 331 -14.76 17.91 9.80
C GLU A 331 -13.44 17.20 9.57
N SER A 332 -12.95 17.24 8.33
CA SER A 332 -11.66 16.68 8.01
C SER A 332 -10.62 17.53 8.73
N ASN A 333 -10.21 17.07 9.91
CA ASN A 333 -8.92 17.44 10.47
C ASN A 333 -7.85 16.78 9.60
N LEU A 334 -7.74 17.26 8.35
CA LEU A 334 -6.61 17.04 7.49
C LEU A 334 -5.41 17.42 8.32
N ILE A 335 -4.62 16.40 8.66
CA ILE A 335 -3.31 16.61 9.24
C ILE A 335 -2.55 17.38 8.16
N SER A 336 -2.43 18.68 8.37
CA SER A 336 -1.71 19.58 7.49
C SER A 336 -0.30 19.04 7.33
N LEU A 337 0.02 18.52 6.13
CA LEU A 337 1.41 18.45 5.70
C LEU A 337 1.97 19.85 5.95
N LYS A 338 3.05 19.97 6.75
CA LYS A 338 3.51 21.29 7.23
C LYS A 338 4.09 22.16 6.11
N THR A 339 4.28 21.63 4.90
CA THR A 339 4.93 22.33 3.79
C THR A 339 4.22 22.06 2.47
N ASN A 340 4.07 23.12 1.64
CA ASN A 340 3.59 22.96 0.27
C ASN A 340 4.64 22.18 -0.53
N ARG A 341 4.21 21.47 -1.58
CA ARG A 341 5.10 20.69 -2.45
C ARG A 341 4.65 20.80 -3.89
N ILE A 342 5.58 20.70 -4.82
CA ILE A 342 5.32 20.54 -6.25
C ILE A 342 6.20 19.40 -6.78
N GLN A 343 5.62 18.57 -7.64
CA GLN A 343 6.32 17.55 -8.40
C GLN A 343 5.80 17.56 -9.84
N ALA A 344 6.65 17.21 -10.79
CA ALA A 344 6.20 16.96 -12.16
C ALA A 344 6.35 15.47 -12.44
N LYS A 345 5.25 14.82 -12.83
CA LYS A 345 5.27 13.43 -13.30
C LYS A 345 5.39 13.44 -14.81
N SER A 346 6.59 13.20 -15.33
CA SER A 346 6.78 12.87 -16.74
C SER A 346 8.17 12.31 -16.96
N PRO A 347 8.26 11.15 -17.63
CA PRO A 347 9.44 10.96 -18.46
C PRO A 347 9.20 10.86 -19.96
N GLN A 348 7.99 10.59 -20.50
CA GLN A 348 7.84 10.34 -21.97
C GLN A 348 6.47 10.65 -22.63
N ARG A 349 5.51 11.36 -22.01
CA ARG A 349 4.26 11.74 -22.72
C ARG A 349 3.82 13.17 -22.41
N ILE A 350 3.44 13.87 -23.46
CA ILE A 350 2.65 15.11 -23.42
C ILE A 350 1.17 14.72 -23.30
N PRO A 351 0.35 15.38 -22.44
CA PRO A 351 0.73 16.44 -21.52
C PRO A 351 1.57 15.98 -20.33
N ILE A 352 2.49 16.84 -19.89
CA ILE A 352 3.25 16.69 -18.66
C ILE A 352 2.34 17.09 -17.49
N LYS A 353 2.05 16.14 -16.61
CA LYS A 353 1.23 16.39 -15.43
C LYS A 353 2.09 16.97 -14.31
N ILE A 354 1.74 18.17 -13.86
CA ILE A 354 2.37 18.90 -12.76
C ILE A 354 1.42 18.86 -11.58
N GLU A 355 1.89 18.31 -10.47
CA GLU A 355 1.08 18.01 -9.30
C GLU A 355 1.64 18.75 -8.09
N TYR A 356 0.77 19.29 -7.25
CA TYR A 356 1.19 20.09 -6.10
C TYR A 356 0.21 20.00 -4.94
N TRP A 357 0.74 20.22 -3.74
CA TRP A 357 0.00 20.22 -2.50
C TRP A 357 0.00 21.62 -1.88
N LEU A 358 -1.19 22.10 -1.53
CA LEU A 358 -1.41 23.31 -0.75
C LEU A 358 -1.76 22.97 0.70
N VAL A 359 -1.01 23.51 1.65
CA VAL A 359 -1.22 23.29 3.10
C VAL A 359 -2.30 24.18 3.71
N LYS A 360 -2.71 25.20 2.96
CA LYS A 360 -3.79 26.14 3.26
C LYS A 360 -4.40 26.63 1.96
N THR A 361 -5.65 27.10 2.01
CA THR A 361 -6.27 27.78 0.88
C THR A 361 -5.43 28.98 0.47
N ALA A 362 -5.00 29.02 -0.80
CA ALA A 362 -4.14 30.09 -1.30
C ALA A 362 -4.25 30.22 -2.82
N THR A 363 -3.85 31.37 -3.34
CA THR A 363 -3.69 31.57 -4.79
C THR A 363 -2.37 30.93 -5.22
N ALA A 364 -2.46 29.83 -5.95
CA ALA A 364 -1.30 29.14 -6.50
C ALA A 364 -0.98 29.71 -7.89
N GLN A 365 0.25 30.18 -8.07
CA GLN A 365 0.77 30.57 -9.39
C GLN A 365 1.81 29.54 -9.82
N ILE A 366 1.62 28.99 -11.02
CA ILE A 366 2.55 28.01 -11.59
C ILE A 366 3.17 28.58 -12.86
N ILE A 367 4.49 28.56 -12.91
CA ILE A 367 5.27 29.10 -14.02
C ILE A 367 6.34 28.09 -14.42
N ILE A 368 6.45 27.84 -15.72
CA ILE A 368 7.49 26.99 -16.30
C ILE A 368 8.58 27.87 -16.87
N TYR A 369 9.84 27.54 -16.57
CA TYR A 369 11.04 28.27 -16.98
C TYR A 369 11.94 27.36 -17.82
N ASP A 370 12.64 27.94 -18.78
CA ASP A 370 13.73 27.26 -19.49
C ASP A 370 15.02 27.22 -18.63
N LEU A 371 16.07 26.58 -19.15
CA LEU A 371 17.38 26.50 -18.49
C LEU A 371 18.04 27.87 -18.26
N ALA A 372 17.69 28.89 -19.04
CA ALA A 372 18.19 30.26 -18.88
C ALA A 372 17.38 31.04 -17.83
N GLY A 373 16.35 30.43 -17.23
CA GLY A 373 15.49 31.05 -16.24
C GLY A 373 14.44 31.99 -16.85
N ARG A 374 14.19 31.90 -18.16
CA ARG A 374 13.15 32.69 -18.84
C ARG A 374 11.81 31.96 -18.71
N PRO A 375 10.72 32.65 -18.32
CA PRO A 375 9.40 32.03 -18.26
C PRO A 375 8.92 31.67 -19.66
N VAL A 376 8.33 30.48 -19.78
CA VAL A 376 7.93 29.85 -21.03
C VAL A 376 6.42 29.67 -21.10
N TYR A 377 5.81 29.37 -19.95
CA TYR A 377 4.38 29.15 -19.82
C TYR A 377 3.90 29.55 -18.43
N HIS A 378 2.82 30.32 -18.36
CA HIS A 378 2.13 30.64 -17.11
C HIS A 378 0.78 29.94 -17.05
N PHE A 379 0.52 29.25 -15.95
CA PHE A 379 -0.83 28.85 -15.62
C PHE A 379 -1.58 30.03 -15.01
N THR A 380 -2.87 30.15 -15.32
CA THR A 380 -3.71 31.17 -14.71
C THR A 380 -3.72 30.97 -13.19
N PRO A 381 -3.30 31.98 -12.39
CA PRO A 381 -3.35 31.86 -10.94
C PRO A 381 -4.78 31.66 -10.47
N GLN A 382 -5.00 30.65 -9.63
CA GLN A 382 -6.33 30.36 -9.09
C GLN A 382 -6.28 30.25 -7.58
N LEU A 383 -7.32 30.79 -6.93
CA LEU A 383 -7.56 30.53 -5.51
C LEU A 383 -8.01 29.08 -5.37
N GLN A 384 -7.21 28.29 -4.67
CA GLN A 384 -7.44 26.86 -4.51
C GLN A 384 -7.50 26.52 -3.02
N LYS A 385 -8.41 25.60 -2.68
CA LYS A 385 -8.57 25.11 -1.31
C LYS A 385 -7.32 24.31 -0.88
N VAL A 386 -7.13 24.17 0.43
CA VAL A 386 -6.16 23.20 0.98
C VAL A 386 -6.35 21.82 0.33
N GLY A 387 -5.26 21.15 -0.02
CA GLY A 387 -5.31 19.84 -0.68
C GLY A 387 -4.39 19.71 -1.88
N TYR A 388 -4.59 18.61 -2.60
CA TYR A 388 -3.83 18.26 -3.78
C TYR A 388 -4.46 18.85 -5.04
N HIS A 389 -3.63 19.34 -5.95
CA HIS A 389 -4.03 19.95 -7.20
C HIS A 389 -3.11 19.48 -8.33
N SER A 390 -3.59 19.58 -9.56
CA SER A 390 -2.76 19.30 -10.73
C SER A 390 -3.09 20.21 -11.89
N VAL A 391 -2.08 20.51 -12.70
CA VAL A 391 -2.19 21.16 -13.99
C VAL A 391 -1.44 20.36 -15.04
N GLU A 392 -1.80 20.53 -16.30
CA GLU A 392 -1.21 19.81 -17.42
C GLU A 392 -0.52 20.79 -18.37
N TRP A 393 0.74 20.51 -18.71
CA TRP A 393 1.50 21.29 -19.67
C TRP A 393 1.74 20.50 -20.95
N ASN A 394 1.29 21.03 -22.09
CA ASN A 394 1.43 20.36 -23.37
C ASN A 394 2.86 20.43 -23.96
N GLY A 395 3.81 21.06 -23.27
CA GLY A 395 5.14 21.31 -23.83
C GLY A 395 5.18 22.48 -24.80
N ASP A 396 4.11 23.29 -24.86
CA ASP A 396 4.03 24.50 -25.69
C ASP A 396 4.28 25.76 -24.85
N ASN A 397 4.75 26.85 -25.47
CA ASN A 397 4.76 28.17 -24.85
C ASN A 397 3.39 28.83 -24.90
N GLU A 398 3.28 30.05 -24.36
CA GLU A 398 2.03 30.82 -24.35
C GLU A 398 1.46 31.14 -25.73
N ASN A 399 2.30 31.13 -26.77
CA ASN A 399 1.89 31.35 -28.15
C ASN A 399 1.47 30.05 -28.87
N GLY A 400 1.36 28.94 -28.14
CA GLY A 400 1.05 27.62 -28.71
C GLY A 400 2.19 27.01 -29.52
N GLN A 401 3.41 27.53 -29.40
CA GLN A 401 4.58 26.99 -30.09
C GLN A 401 5.23 25.90 -29.23
N SER A 402 5.44 24.74 -29.82
CA SER A 402 6.08 23.63 -29.11
C SER A 402 7.51 23.95 -28.72
N MET A 403 7.84 23.69 -27.47
CA MET A 403 9.15 23.93 -26.88
C MET A 403 10.13 22.79 -27.21
N PRO A 404 11.43 23.09 -27.42
CA PRO A 404 12.43 22.07 -27.73
C PRO A 404 12.54 21.03 -26.61
N ALA A 405 12.92 19.80 -26.96
CA ALA A 405 13.32 18.81 -25.97
C ALA A 405 14.47 19.35 -25.11
N GLY A 406 14.40 19.14 -23.80
CA GLY A 406 15.32 19.74 -22.86
C GLY A 406 14.82 19.74 -21.42
N ILE A 407 15.60 20.38 -20.55
CA ILE A 407 15.26 20.53 -19.13
C ILE A 407 14.51 21.85 -18.93
N TYR A 408 13.43 21.80 -18.15
CA TYR A 408 12.66 22.96 -17.73
C TYR A 408 12.51 22.93 -16.21
N PHE A 409 12.22 24.08 -15.61
CA PHE A 409 11.92 24.19 -14.19
C PHE A 409 10.51 24.72 -14.01
N CYS A 410 9.69 23.98 -13.27
CA CYS A 410 8.36 24.44 -12.88
C CYS A 410 8.42 24.99 -11.46
N ARG A 411 7.89 26.18 -11.25
CA ARG A 411 7.77 26.82 -9.94
C ARG A 411 6.33 26.95 -9.53
N LEU A 412 6.05 26.57 -8.28
CA LEU A 412 4.83 26.93 -7.55
C LEU A 412 5.15 28.11 -6.64
N ILE A 413 4.42 29.20 -6.83
CA ILE A 413 4.53 30.42 -6.04
C ILE A 413 3.25 30.60 -5.23
N ILE A 414 3.42 30.73 -3.91
CA ILE A 414 2.33 30.94 -2.94
C ILE A 414 2.72 32.12 -2.04
N GLY A 415 2.27 33.32 -2.39
CA GLY A 415 2.70 34.54 -1.70
C GLY A 415 4.21 34.76 -1.83
N LYS A 416 4.97 34.57 -0.74
CA LYS A 416 6.44 34.69 -0.71
C LYS A 416 7.18 33.36 -0.81
N GLU A 417 6.46 32.24 -0.75
CA GLU A 417 7.06 30.90 -0.81
C GLU A 417 7.17 30.43 -2.25
N ILE A 418 8.33 29.87 -2.60
CA ILE A 418 8.62 29.35 -3.93
C ILE A 418 9.09 27.91 -3.81
N TYR A 419 8.42 27.01 -4.51
CA TYR A 419 8.78 25.59 -4.62
C TYR A 419 9.09 25.30 -6.07
N SER A 420 10.11 24.48 -6.33
CA SER A 420 10.55 24.17 -7.69
C SER A 420 10.66 22.67 -7.92
N THR A 421 10.27 22.23 -9.10
CA THR A 421 10.54 20.87 -9.59
C THR A 421 11.15 20.95 -10.99
N ARG A 422 11.99 19.97 -11.32
CA ARG A 422 12.54 19.81 -12.67
C ARG A 422 11.54 19.09 -13.55
N ILE A 423 11.44 19.51 -14.81
CA ILE A 423 10.73 18.84 -15.89
C ILE A 423 11.75 18.42 -16.94
N ILE A 424 11.59 17.23 -17.49
CA ILE A 424 12.32 16.77 -18.67
C ILE A 424 11.30 16.68 -19.80
N LEU A 425 11.47 17.49 -20.85
CA LEU A 425 10.64 17.46 -22.05
C LEU A 425 11.38 16.66 -23.12
N THR A 426 10.76 15.61 -23.63
CA THR A 426 11.24 14.80 -24.77
C THR A 426 10.19 14.83 -25.87
N ARG A 427 10.60 14.76 -27.13
CA ARG A 427 9.70 14.64 -28.29
C ARG A 427 9.81 13.29 -28.95
#